data_AF-A0A965PK18-F1
#
_entry.id   AF-A0A965PK18-F1
#
_cell.length_a   1.000
_cell.length_b   1.000
_cell.length_c   1.000
_cell.angle_alpha   90.00
_cell.angle_beta   90.00
_cell.angle_gamma   90.00
#
_symmetry.space_group_name_H-M   'P 1'
#
loop_
_entity.id
_entity.type
_entity.pdbx_description
1 polymer ?
#
loop_
_entity_poly.entity_id
_entity_poly.type
_entity_poly.pdbx_seq_one_letter_code
_entity_poly.pdbx_strand_id
1 'polypeptide(L)'
;MKSVENSKSSIDDLRDQYEAALAAKEIVQQISMECQEACQKRIGYVVTRCLQAVFGDQALKFLLVFERKRGQTEVRGVLVDAEGHELDPLQSCGGGILDVAAFGLRLACLMLQRPQPARVLILDEPFRFVSSHYRSNVRALLSELSQEMGVQIIMVTHIEEFMDFENR
;
A
#
# COMPACT_ATOMS: atom_id res chain seq x y z
N MET A 1 17.62 26.93 -52.44
CA MET A 1 17.24 27.87 -51.35
C MET A 1 16.06 27.35 -50.53
N LYS A 2 14.87 27.10 -51.12
CA LYS A 2 13.69 26.56 -50.39
C LYS A 2 13.93 25.31 -49.53
N SER A 3 14.77 24.37 -49.99
CA SER A 3 15.08 23.15 -49.21
C SER A 3 15.92 23.42 -47.95
N VAL A 4 16.74 24.47 -47.93
CA VAL A 4 17.59 24.81 -46.78
C VAL A 4 16.80 25.61 -45.74
N GLU A 5 15.87 26.46 -46.19
CA GLU A 5 14.94 27.18 -45.31
C GLU A 5 13.96 26.22 -44.61
N ASN A 6 13.43 25.22 -45.33
CA ASN A 6 12.57 24.19 -44.72
C ASN A 6 13.32 23.35 -43.67
N SER A 7 14.59 22.97 -43.93
CA SER A 7 15.38 22.23 -42.95
C SER A 7 15.68 23.05 -41.70
N LYS A 8 15.86 24.38 -41.83
CA LYS A 8 16.06 25.26 -40.67
C LYS A 8 14.80 25.39 -39.82
N SER A 9 13.62 25.59 -40.43
CA SER A 9 12.38 25.65 -39.64
C SER A 9 12.09 24.34 -38.93
N SER A 10 12.35 23.20 -39.58
CA SER A 10 12.20 21.88 -38.94
C SER A 10 13.16 21.66 -37.77
N ILE A 11 14.37 22.24 -37.79
CA ILE A 11 15.30 22.17 -36.65
C ILE A 11 14.79 23.00 -35.48
N ASP A 12 14.26 24.19 -35.75
CA ASP A 12 13.67 25.05 -34.71
C ASP A 12 12.43 24.40 -34.10
N ASP A 13 11.53 23.83 -34.91
CA ASP A 13 10.34 23.09 -34.44
C ASP A 13 10.72 21.88 -33.57
N LEU A 14 11.74 21.11 -33.97
CA LEU A 14 12.24 19.97 -33.21
C LEU A 14 12.89 20.39 -31.88
N ARG A 15 13.54 21.55 -31.87
CA ARG A 15 14.15 22.11 -30.66
C ARG A 15 13.07 22.54 -29.68
N ASP A 16 12.03 23.21 -30.14
CA ASP A 16 10.88 23.61 -29.32
C ASP A 16 10.17 22.39 -28.73
N GLN A 17 9.97 21.33 -29.52
CA GLN A 17 9.43 20.06 -29.03
C GLN A 17 10.33 19.38 -28.00
N TYR A 18 11.64 19.43 -28.19
CA TYR A 18 12.60 18.86 -27.24
C TYR A 18 12.59 19.62 -25.91
N GLU A 19 12.58 20.96 -25.94
CA GLU A 19 12.49 21.80 -24.74
C GLU A 19 11.16 21.56 -24.00
N ALA A 20 10.04 21.48 -24.73
CA ALA A 20 8.73 21.14 -24.15
C ALA A 20 8.72 19.73 -23.52
N ALA A 21 9.33 18.75 -24.18
CA ALA A 21 9.42 17.38 -23.66
C ALA A 21 10.29 17.29 -22.40
N LEU A 22 11.38 18.06 -22.32
CA LEU A 22 12.20 18.16 -21.11
C LEU A 22 11.42 18.75 -19.94
N ALA A 23 10.70 19.86 -20.16
CA ALA A 23 9.86 20.47 -19.13
C ALA A 23 8.76 19.51 -18.66
N ALA A 24 8.08 18.82 -19.58
CA ALA A 24 7.07 17.82 -19.24
C ALA A 24 7.65 16.66 -18.41
N LYS A 25 8.85 16.18 -18.77
CA LYS A 25 9.56 15.14 -18.03
C LYS A 25 9.85 15.57 -16.59
N GLU A 26 10.34 16.78 -16.37
CA GLU A 26 10.63 17.31 -15.03
C GLU A 26 9.36 17.37 -14.17
N ILE A 27 8.26 17.89 -14.74
CA ILE A 27 6.96 17.95 -14.06
C ILE A 27 6.48 16.56 -13.67
N VAL A 28 6.52 15.59 -14.59
CA VAL A 28 6.10 14.21 -14.31
C VAL A 28 6.98 13.56 -13.26
N GLN A 29 8.29 13.81 -13.28
CA GLN A 29 9.22 13.29 -12.27
C GLN A 29 8.90 13.86 -10.88
N GLN A 30 8.62 15.16 -10.78
CA GLN A 30 8.25 15.81 -9.53
C GLN A 30 6.92 15.24 -8.98
N ILE A 31 5.89 15.18 -9.80
CA ILE A 31 4.58 14.60 -9.42
C ILE A 31 4.74 13.13 -9.01
N SER A 32 5.58 12.36 -9.71
CA SER A 32 5.85 10.97 -9.35
C SER A 32 6.48 10.84 -7.96
N MET A 33 7.41 11.72 -7.59
CA MET A 33 8.04 11.69 -6.27
C MET A 33 7.03 12.03 -5.17
N GLU A 34 6.22 13.07 -5.37
CA GLU A 34 5.18 13.47 -4.40
C GLU A 34 4.11 12.39 -4.24
N CYS A 35 3.70 11.76 -5.34
CA CYS A 35 2.75 10.65 -5.32
C CYS A 35 3.31 9.44 -4.56
N GLN A 36 4.58 9.08 -4.79
CA GLN A 36 5.25 7.99 -4.08
C GLN A 36 5.31 8.26 -2.57
N GLU A 37 5.67 9.48 -2.16
CA GLU A 37 5.72 9.87 -0.76
C GLU A 37 4.33 9.82 -0.11
N ALA A 38 3.29 10.31 -0.80
CA ALA A 38 1.92 10.25 -0.33
C ALA A 38 1.42 8.80 -0.18
N CYS A 39 1.72 7.93 -1.15
CA CYS A 39 1.41 6.51 -1.10
C CYS A 39 2.14 5.82 0.05
N GLN A 40 3.43 6.07 0.24
CA GLN A 40 4.23 5.54 1.35
C GLN A 40 3.59 5.87 2.69
N LYS A 41 3.27 7.15 2.91
CA LYS A 41 2.68 7.63 4.16
C LYS A 41 1.31 7.00 4.42
N ARG A 42 0.42 7.00 3.42
CA ARG A 42 -0.95 6.52 3.60
C ARG A 42 -1.03 5.00 3.78
N ILE A 43 -0.36 4.24 2.91
CA ILE A 43 -0.35 2.77 3.02
C ILE A 43 0.39 2.35 4.28
N GLY A 44 1.57 2.93 4.54
CA GLY A 44 2.36 2.67 5.74
C GLY A 44 1.56 2.90 7.02
N TYR A 45 0.81 4.01 7.08
CA TYR A 45 -0.05 4.32 8.21
C TYR A 45 -1.14 3.25 8.43
N VAL A 46 -1.93 2.92 7.40
CA VAL A 46 -3.03 1.94 7.53
C VAL A 46 -2.53 0.57 7.98
N VAL A 47 -1.46 0.08 7.35
CA VAL A 47 -0.88 -1.23 7.69
C VAL A 47 -0.33 -1.22 9.12
N THR A 48 0.39 -0.17 9.51
CA THR A 48 0.92 -0.01 10.87
C THR A 48 -0.20 0.04 11.91
N ARG A 49 -1.31 0.74 11.63
CA ARG A 49 -2.46 0.78 12.54
C ARG A 49 -3.11 -0.59 12.72
N CYS A 50 -3.24 -1.37 11.65
CA CYS A 50 -3.74 -2.75 11.74
C CYS A 50 -2.83 -3.62 12.62
N LEU A 51 -1.51 -3.50 12.44
CA LEU A 51 -0.53 -4.23 13.25
C LEU A 51 -0.61 -3.82 14.73
N GLN A 52 -0.71 -2.52 15.01
CA GLN A 52 -0.85 -2.01 16.37
C GLN A 52 -2.16 -2.44 17.04
N ALA A 53 -3.28 -2.47 16.30
CA ALA A 53 -4.56 -2.93 16.82
C ALA A 53 -4.52 -4.41 17.25
N VAL A 54 -3.77 -5.24 16.53
CA VAL A 54 -3.68 -6.68 16.83
C VAL A 54 -2.61 -6.99 17.88
N PHE A 55 -1.41 -6.42 17.74
CA PHE A 55 -0.22 -6.77 18.53
C PHE A 55 0.17 -5.73 19.58
N GLY A 56 -0.53 -4.59 19.68
CA GLY A 56 -0.28 -3.51 20.63
C GLY A 56 0.75 -2.48 20.16
N ASP A 57 1.05 -1.51 21.03
CA ASP A 57 1.89 -0.34 20.69
C ASP A 57 3.37 -0.67 20.41
N GLN A 58 3.85 -1.84 20.84
CA GLN A 58 5.19 -2.36 20.54
C GLN A 58 5.25 -3.06 19.17
N ALA A 59 4.17 -3.04 18.39
CA ALA A 59 4.13 -3.64 17.07
C ALA A 59 5.08 -2.95 16.08
N LEU A 60 5.54 -3.75 15.11
CA LEU A 60 6.38 -3.30 14.00
C LEU A 60 5.66 -2.24 13.15
N LYS A 61 6.41 -1.27 12.64
CA LYS A 61 5.91 -0.27 11.68
C LYS A 61 6.09 -0.78 10.27
N PHE A 62 5.08 -0.60 9.43
CA PHE A 62 5.17 -0.96 8.02
C PHE A 62 5.54 0.26 7.17
N LEU A 63 6.56 0.13 6.34
CA LEU A 63 7.00 1.15 5.40
C LEU A 63 7.06 0.59 3.97
N LEU A 64 6.79 1.46 3.00
CA LEU A 64 7.06 1.19 1.59
C LEU A 64 8.36 1.87 1.19
N VAL A 65 9.33 1.09 0.72
CA VAL A 65 10.61 1.59 0.23
C VAL A 65 10.57 1.56 -1.30
N PHE A 66 10.63 2.73 -1.92
CA PHE A 66 10.66 2.88 -3.37
C PHE A 66 12.11 2.85 -3.86
N GLU A 67 12.44 1.88 -4.71
CA GLU A 67 13.77 1.71 -5.28
C GLU A 67 13.71 1.88 -6.80
N ARG A 68 14.71 2.56 -7.39
CA ARG A 68 14.85 2.63 -8.86
C ARG A 68 15.84 1.58 -9.32
N LYS A 69 15.36 0.58 -10.08
CA LYS A 69 16.22 -0.41 -10.75
C LYS A 69 15.91 -0.44 -12.24
N ARG A 70 16.95 -0.30 -13.07
CA ARG A 70 16.88 -0.43 -14.55
C ARG A 70 15.80 0.44 -15.20
N GLY A 71 15.56 1.65 -14.69
CA GLY A 71 14.55 2.58 -15.20
C GLY A 71 13.11 2.24 -14.78
N GLN A 72 12.90 1.22 -13.94
CA GLN A 72 11.61 0.91 -13.32
C GLN A 72 11.65 1.25 -11.82
N THR A 73 10.50 1.62 -11.28
CA THR A 73 10.32 1.80 -9.83
C THR A 73 9.80 0.49 -9.24
N GLU A 74 10.62 -0.12 -8.39
CA GLU A 74 10.22 -1.24 -7.53
C GLU A 74 9.75 -0.69 -6.18
N VAL A 75 8.81 -1.38 -5.54
CA VAL A 75 8.32 -1.03 -4.21
C VAL A 75 8.47 -2.25 -3.30
N ARG A 76 9.23 -2.10 -2.23
CA ARG A 76 9.43 -3.13 -1.20
C ARG A 76 8.65 -2.75 0.05
N GLY A 77 7.84 -3.67 0.55
CA GLY A 77 7.23 -3.56 1.88
C GLY A 77 8.18 -4.06 2.95
N VAL A 78 8.47 -3.23 3.95
CA VAL A 78 9.36 -3.58 5.06
C VAL A 78 8.67 -3.36 6.38
N LEU A 79 9.08 -4.14 7.38
CA LEU A 79 8.70 -3.92 8.76
C LEU A 79 9.88 -3.32 9.52
N VAL A 80 9.62 -2.44 10.46
CA VAL A 80 10.65 -1.77 11.27
C VAL A 80 10.33 -1.95 12.73
N ASP A 81 11.30 -2.41 13.51
CA ASP A 81 11.18 -2.58 14.97
C ASP A 81 11.29 -1.24 15.72
N ALA A 82 11.25 -1.30 17.05
CA ALA A 82 11.34 -0.11 17.89
C ALA A 82 12.74 0.53 17.84
N GLU A 83 13.75 -0.30 17.60
CA GLU A 83 15.16 0.06 17.48
C GLU A 83 15.52 0.63 16.10
N GLY A 84 14.63 0.49 15.11
CA GLY A 84 14.80 1.01 13.75
C GLY A 84 15.39 0.01 12.76
N HIS A 85 15.49 -1.28 13.09
CA HIS A 85 15.98 -2.30 12.17
C HIS A 85 14.91 -2.68 11.15
N GLU A 86 15.31 -2.71 9.88
CA GLU A 86 14.46 -3.23 8.81
C GLU A 86 14.42 -4.76 8.81
N LEU A 87 13.20 -5.29 8.76
CA LEU A 87 12.88 -6.70 8.70
C LEU A 87 12.13 -6.96 7.38
N ASP A 88 12.56 -8.01 6.67
CA ASP A 88 11.80 -8.54 5.54
C ASP A 88 10.57 -9.30 6.09
N PRO A 89 9.34 -8.88 5.79
CA PRO A 89 8.13 -9.53 6.30
C PRO A 89 8.01 -11.01 5.90
N LEU A 90 8.62 -11.41 4.78
CA LEU A 90 8.53 -12.76 4.23
C LEU A 90 9.59 -13.71 4.81
N GLN A 91 10.71 -13.18 5.31
CA GLN A 91 11.84 -13.98 5.79
C GLN A 91 12.04 -13.90 7.30
N SER A 92 11.75 -12.73 7.89
CA SER A 92 12.19 -12.37 9.24
C SER A 92 11.03 -12.15 10.22
N CYS A 93 9.79 -12.40 9.82
CA CYS A 93 8.62 -12.16 10.66
C CYS A 93 7.76 -13.42 10.81
N GLY A 94 7.07 -13.53 11.96
CA GLY A 94 6.12 -14.61 12.19
C GLY A 94 4.90 -14.51 11.26
N GLY A 95 4.34 -15.65 10.85
CA GLY A 95 3.23 -15.71 9.88
C GLY A 95 2.02 -14.86 10.29
N GLY A 96 1.71 -14.75 11.59
CA GLY A 96 0.61 -13.90 12.05
C GLY A 96 0.82 -12.40 11.77
N ILE A 97 2.05 -11.91 11.88
CA ILE A 97 2.39 -10.51 11.53
C ILE A 97 2.18 -10.31 10.02
N LEU A 98 2.62 -11.26 9.22
CA LEU A 98 2.48 -11.21 7.77
C LEU A 98 0.99 -11.22 7.34
N ASP A 99 0.16 -12.06 7.96
CA ASP A 99 -1.28 -12.12 7.68
C ASP A 99 -1.96 -10.77 7.94
N VAL A 100 -1.67 -10.13 9.09
CA VAL A 100 -2.23 -8.82 9.45
C VAL A 100 -1.68 -7.71 8.54
N ALA A 101 -0.40 -7.74 8.21
CA ALA A 101 0.20 -6.77 7.29
C ALA A 101 -0.42 -6.89 5.88
N ALA A 102 -0.62 -8.11 5.40
CA ALA A 102 -1.25 -8.37 4.11
C ALA A 102 -2.72 -7.92 4.09
N PHE A 103 -3.46 -8.13 5.18
CA PHE A 103 -4.81 -7.60 5.35
C PHE A 103 -4.82 -6.06 5.30
N GLY A 104 -3.97 -5.42 6.12
CA GLY A 104 -3.86 -3.96 6.15
C GLY A 104 -3.49 -3.36 4.79
N LEU A 105 -2.65 -4.06 4.02
CA LEU A 105 -2.25 -3.61 2.68
C LEU A 105 -3.42 -3.66 1.70
N ARG A 106 -4.21 -4.76 1.72
CA ARG A 106 -5.43 -4.87 0.91
C ARG A 106 -6.44 -3.78 1.27
N LEU A 107 -6.64 -3.54 2.57
CA LEU A 107 -7.51 -2.47 3.06
C LEU A 107 -7.02 -1.09 2.58
N ALA A 108 -5.72 -0.80 2.70
CA ALA A 108 -5.15 0.46 2.25
C ALA A 108 -5.38 0.67 0.74
N CYS A 109 -5.13 -0.35 -0.07
CA CYS A 109 -5.40 -0.31 -1.51
C CYS A 109 -6.88 -0.04 -1.80
N LEU A 110 -7.80 -0.74 -1.12
CA LEU A 110 -9.24 -0.54 -1.27
C LEU A 110 -9.65 0.91 -0.94
N MET A 111 -9.10 1.48 0.12
CA MET A 111 -9.40 2.85 0.56
C MET A 111 -8.81 3.93 -0.36
N LEU A 112 -7.67 3.65 -0.98
CA LEU A 112 -6.97 4.60 -1.85
C LEU A 112 -7.43 4.56 -3.30
N GLN A 113 -8.09 3.47 -3.73
CA GLN A 113 -8.49 3.29 -5.12
C GLN A 113 -9.50 4.36 -5.58
N ARG A 114 -9.27 4.87 -6.80
CA ARG A 114 -10.13 5.84 -7.48
C ARG A 114 -10.44 5.36 -8.92
N PRO A 115 -11.71 5.42 -9.38
CA PRO A 115 -12.93 5.76 -8.64
C PRO A 115 -13.15 4.81 -7.46
N GLN A 116 -13.90 5.26 -6.44
CA GLN A 116 -14.05 4.49 -5.21
C GLN A 116 -14.84 3.21 -5.49
N PRO A 117 -14.25 2.01 -5.27
CA PRO A 117 -14.97 0.76 -5.43
C PRO A 117 -15.97 0.57 -4.28
N ALA A 118 -16.81 -0.46 -4.39
CA ALA A 118 -17.57 -0.94 -3.25
C ALA A 118 -16.61 -1.28 -2.10
N ARG A 119 -16.92 -0.85 -0.88
CA ARG A 119 -16.09 -1.09 0.30
C ARG A 119 -16.32 -2.51 0.81
N VAL A 120 -15.96 -3.50 0.01
CA VAL A 120 -16.13 -4.93 0.34
C VAL A 120 -14.78 -5.63 0.29
N LEU A 121 -14.46 -6.37 1.35
CA LEU A 121 -13.31 -7.27 1.40
C LEU A 121 -13.82 -8.71 1.45
N ILE A 122 -13.40 -9.52 0.49
CA ILE A 122 -13.66 -10.96 0.47
C ILE A 122 -12.35 -11.66 0.82
N LEU A 123 -12.36 -12.45 1.89
CA LEU A 123 -11.18 -13.08 2.47
C LEU A 123 -11.41 -14.59 2.58
N ASP A 124 -10.48 -15.37 2.03
CA ASP A 124 -10.49 -16.82 2.10
C ASP A 124 -9.37 -17.28 3.05
N GLU A 125 -9.77 -17.90 4.17
CA GLU A 125 -8.91 -18.34 5.28
C GLU A 125 -7.86 -17.30 5.75
N PRO A 126 -8.27 -16.05 6.04
CA PRO A 126 -7.34 -15.04 6.52
C PRO A 126 -6.91 -15.34 7.97
N PHE A 127 -5.77 -14.77 8.37
CA PHE A 127 -5.27 -14.82 9.75
C PHE A 127 -4.97 -16.24 10.29
N ARG A 128 -4.82 -17.23 9.41
CA ARG A 128 -4.50 -18.63 9.77
C ARG A 128 -3.28 -18.77 10.67
N PHE A 129 -2.30 -17.88 10.55
CA PHE A 129 -1.07 -17.92 11.32
C PHE A 129 -1.09 -17.01 12.57
N VAL A 130 -2.21 -16.33 12.82
CA VAL A 130 -2.38 -15.54 14.04
C VAL A 130 -2.71 -16.47 15.21
N SER A 131 -1.86 -16.44 16.24
CA SER A 131 -2.04 -17.21 17.46
C SER A 131 -3.39 -16.91 18.13
N SER A 132 -3.99 -17.91 18.77
CA SER A 132 -5.31 -17.80 19.41
C SER A 132 -5.47 -16.60 20.35
N HIS A 133 -4.42 -16.28 21.12
CA HIS A 133 -4.35 -15.12 22.00
C HIS A 133 -4.63 -13.77 21.30
N TYR A 134 -4.27 -13.63 20.02
CA TYR A 134 -4.46 -12.39 19.26
C TYR A 134 -5.74 -12.38 18.40
N ARG A 135 -6.46 -13.49 18.31
CA ARG A 135 -7.67 -13.59 17.47
C ARG A 135 -8.80 -12.68 17.96
N SER A 136 -8.92 -12.48 19.27
CA SER A 136 -9.86 -11.49 19.82
C SER A 136 -9.58 -10.07 19.34
N ASN A 137 -8.30 -9.70 19.23
CA ASN A 137 -7.89 -8.38 18.76
C ASN A 137 -8.14 -8.23 17.26
N VAL A 138 -7.89 -9.29 16.48
CA VAL A 138 -8.28 -9.33 15.05
C VAL A 138 -9.78 -9.11 14.89
N ARG A 139 -10.60 -9.79 15.70
CA ARG A 139 -12.07 -9.61 15.67
C ARG A 139 -12.47 -8.17 15.97
N ALA A 140 -11.87 -7.56 16.99
CA ALA A 140 -12.13 -6.17 17.36
C ALA A 140 -11.77 -5.22 16.20
N LEU A 141 -10.58 -5.39 15.59
CA LEU A 141 -10.15 -4.64 14.41
C LEU A 141 -11.16 -4.75 13.27
N LEU A 142 -11.58 -5.97 12.91
CA LEU A 142 -12.54 -6.20 11.83
C LEU A 142 -13.90 -5.55 12.11
N SER A 143 -14.38 -5.62 13.36
CA SER A 143 -15.62 -4.97 13.80
C SER A 143 -15.54 -3.45 13.70
N GLU A 144 -14.44 -2.86 14.18
CA GLU A 144 -14.18 -1.41 14.10
C GLU A 144 -14.15 -0.94 12.65
N LEU A 145 -13.47 -1.68 11.77
CA LEU A 145 -13.42 -1.37 10.33
C LEU A 145 -14.80 -1.45 9.66
N SER A 146 -15.62 -2.42 10.06
CA SER A 146 -16.99 -2.53 9.54
C SER A 146 -17.87 -1.37 10.00
N GLN A 147 -17.82 -1.04 11.29
CA GLN A 147 -18.70 -0.03 11.89
C GLN A 147 -18.27 1.40 11.55
N GLU A 148 -16.99 1.71 11.67
CA GLU A 148 -16.48 3.08 11.52
C GLU A 148 -16.18 3.42 10.06
N MET A 149 -15.61 2.48 9.30
CA MET A 149 -15.20 2.74 7.91
C MET A 149 -16.23 2.25 6.88
N GLY A 150 -17.30 1.58 7.31
CA GLY A 150 -18.34 1.06 6.44
C GLY A 150 -17.81 0.01 5.46
N VAL A 151 -16.81 -0.78 5.90
CA VAL A 151 -16.23 -1.85 5.08
C VAL A 151 -16.97 -3.15 5.36
N GLN A 152 -17.66 -3.68 4.37
CA GLN A 152 -18.25 -5.01 4.46
C GLN A 152 -17.14 -6.06 4.35
N ILE A 153 -17.07 -6.99 5.29
CA ILE A 153 -16.08 -8.07 5.30
C ILE A 153 -16.80 -9.40 5.18
N ILE A 154 -16.48 -10.14 4.12
CA ILE A 154 -16.98 -11.50 3.87
C ILE A 154 -15.78 -12.43 4.04
N MET A 155 -15.81 -13.25 5.08
CA MET A 155 -14.70 -14.10 5.46
C MET A 155 -15.12 -15.56 5.47
N VAL A 156 -14.38 -16.41 4.77
CA VAL A 156 -14.50 -17.87 4.83
C VAL A 156 -13.40 -18.39 5.74
N THR A 157 -13.77 -19.07 6.83
CA THR A 157 -12.78 -19.66 7.73
C THR A 157 -13.36 -20.80 8.57
N HIS A 158 -12.49 -21.72 9.00
CA HIS A 158 -12.78 -22.75 10.00
C HIS A 158 -12.40 -22.35 11.44
N ILE A 159 -11.91 -21.13 11.65
CA ILE A 159 -11.51 -20.63 12.97
C ILE A 159 -12.76 -20.23 13.77
N GLU A 160 -13.10 -21.01 14.80
CA GLU A 160 -14.33 -20.83 15.61
C GLU A 160 -14.41 -19.45 16.26
N GLU A 161 -13.30 -18.87 16.70
CA GLU A 161 -13.28 -17.56 17.35
C GLU A 161 -13.66 -16.39 16.43
N PHE A 162 -13.74 -16.65 15.12
CA PHE A 162 -14.21 -15.74 14.08
C PHE A 162 -15.63 -16.07 13.59
N MET A 163 -16.28 -17.13 14.07
CA MET A 163 -17.67 -17.44 13.70
C MET A 163 -18.69 -16.68 14.55
N ASP A 164 -18.30 -16.23 15.74
CA ASP A 164 -19.13 -15.42 16.65
C ASP A 164 -19.22 -13.93 16.23
N PHE A 165 -19.15 -13.62 14.93
CA PHE A 165 -19.56 -12.31 14.44
C PHE A 165 -21.08 -12.21 14.55
N GLU A 166 -21.59 -11.72 15.67
CA GLU A 166 -22.96 -11.22 15.72
C GLU A 166 -23.09 -10.09 14.69
N ASN A 167 -23.75 -10.39 13.56
CA ASN A 167 -24.22 -9.39 12.62
C ASN A 167 -25.15 -8.42 13.37
N ARG A 168 -24.63 -7.26 13.76
CA ARG A 168 -25.43 -6.11 14.20
C ARG A 168 -25.27 -4.97 13.21
#